data_AF-A0A4Q3UY11-F1
#
_entry.id   AF-A0A4Q3UY11-F1
#
_cell.length_a   1.000
_cell.length_b   1.000
_cell.length_c   1.000
_cell.angle_alpha   90.00
_cell.angle_beta   90.00
_cell.angle_gamma   90.00
#
_symmetry.space_group_name_H-M   'P 1'
#
loop_
_entity.id
_entity.type
_entity.pdbx_description
1 polymer ?
#
loop_
_entity_poly.entity_id
_entity_poly.type
_entity_poly.pdbx_seq_one_letter_code
_entity_poly.pdbx_strand_id
1 'polypeptide(L)'
;MSPLADLSYRAYDGPLASTKYRWWVIAKQTMSIGFRSKSLGLATAALMLAASLYYVAMMVILFFVDKIAGGTPQGEAQMKSFLGRLVWKDQLLHGFSFAQLPLLLFALILGAGAIANDNRANALLVYLSKPCTKLDYMLGKFVGVFLPLLAFITIPNLFFYFYGAMTFRSEGFLADDPWLLPKMLVILPFSAALHASLILAISSLFNQGRGAGAEAL
;
A
#
# COMPACT_ATOMS: atom_id res chain seq x y z
N MET A 1 4.71 -0.81 -52.79
CA MET A 1 3.57 -0.02 -52.27
C MET A 1 3.15 -0.62 -50.94
N SER A 2 3.48 0.04 -49.83
CA SER A 2 3.05 -0.40 -48.49
C SER A 2 1.57 -0.07 -48.33
N PRO A 3 0.73 -0.94 -47.72
CA PRO A 3 -0.67 -0.61 -47.51
C PRO A 3 -0.76 0.54 -46.51
N LEU A 4 -1.45 1.62 -46.90
CA LEU A 4 -1.87 2.67 -45.97
C LEU A 4 -2.93 2.05 -45.05
N ALA A 5 -2.60 1.86 -43.77
CA ALA A 5 -3.58 1.48 -42.76
C ALA A 5 -4.63 2.61 -42.68
N ASP A 6 -5.86 2.31 -43.07
CA ASP A 6 -6.98 3.23 -42.92
C ASP A 6 -7.18 3.51 -41.42
N LEU A 7 -6.88 4.75 -41.02
CA LEU A 7 -7.06 5.26 -39.65
C LEU A 7 -8.50 5.72 -39.43
N SER A 8 -9.47 5.17 -40.18
CA SER A 8 -10.88 5.47 -39.98
C SER A 8 -11.28 5.11 -38.55
N TYR A 9 -11.86 6.08 -37.85
CA TYR A 9 -12.34 5.93 -36.49
C TYR A 9 -13.42 4.85 -36.49
N ARG A 10 -13.11 3.68 -35.92
CA ARG A 10 -14.12 2.63 -35.73
C ARG A 10 -15.13 3.13 -34.70
N ALA A 11 -16.40 3.22 -35.10
CA ALA A 11 -17.48 3.53 -34.16
C ALA A 11 -17.47 2.50 -33.02
N TYR A 12 -17.65 2.98 -31.80
CA TYR A 12 -17.69 2.10 -30.63
C TYR A 12 -19.03 1.36 -30.60
N ASP A 13 -19.01 0.07 -30.94
CA ASP A 13 -20.19 -0.81 -30.95
C ASP A 13 -20.41 -1.56 -29.62
N GLY A 14 -19.61 -1.27 -28.60
CA GLY A 14 -19.70 -1.93 -27.29
C GLY A 14 -20.88 -1.41 -26.44
N PRO A 15 -21.34 -2.19 -25.45
CA PRO A 15 -22.36 -1.72 -24.52
C PRO A 15 -21.84 -0.52 -23.71
N LEU A 16 -22.65 0.54 -23.61
CA LEU A 16 -22.31 1.72 -22.81
C LEU A 16 -22.23 1.34 -21.33
N ALA A 17 -21.04 1.40 -20.75
CA ALA A 17 -20.85 1.15 -19.33
C ALA A 17 -21.51 2.25 -18.47
N SER A 18 -21.99 1.84 -17.28
CA SER A 18 -22.63 2.74 -16.32
C SER A 18 -21.76 3.95 -15.98
N THR A 19 -22.39 5.12 -15.89
CA THR A 19 -21.74 6.40 -15.60
C THR A 19 -21.22 6.49 -14.16
N LYS A 20 -21.80 5.71 -13.24
CA LYS A 20 -21.59 5.85 -11.79
C LYS A 20 -20.20 5.44 -11.28
N TYR A 21 -19.47 4.59 -12.03
CA TYR A 21 -18.22 3.99 -11.57
C TYR A 21 -17.03 4.29 -12.50
N ARG A 22 -17.07 5.42 -13.22
CA ARG A 22 -16.00 5.81 -14.16
C ARG A 22 -14.67 6.05 -13.46
N TRP A 23 -14.70 6.70 -12.29
CA TRP A 23 -13.53 6.88 -11.43
C TRP A 23 -12.84 5.56 -11.06
N TRP A 24 -13.59 4.46 -10.94
CA TRP A 24 -13.04 3.15 -10.59
C TRP A 24 -12.18 2.56 -11.70
N VAL A 25 -12.50 2.83 -12.97
CA VAL A 25 -11.67 2.41 -14.11
C VAL A 25 -10.32 3.10 -14.07
N ILE A 26 -10.30 4.41 -13.77
CA ILE A 26 -9.07 5.20 -13.58
C ILE A 26 -8.27 4.68 -12.39
N ALA A 27 -8.96 4.38 -11.28
CA ALA A 27 -8.34 3.83 -10.08
C ALA A 27 -7.67 2.48 -10.37
N LYS A 28 -8.38 1.54 -10.98
CA LYS A 28 -7.83 0.22 -11.39
C LYS A 28 -6.59 0.35 -12.27
N GLN A 29 -6.63 1.24 -13.26
CA GLN A 29 -5.48 1.46 -14.13
C GLN A 29 -4.27 1.96 -13.31
N THR A 30 -4.49 2.90 -12.39
CA THR A 30 -3.44 3.45 -11.52
C THR A 30 -2.86 2.38 -10.59
N MET A 31 -3.71 1.54 -9.98
CA MET A 31 -3.28 0.43 -9.12
C MET A 31 -2.39 -0.58 -9.84
N SER A 32 -2.67 -0.83 -11.12
CA SER A 32 -1.92 -1.82 -11.90
C SER A 32 -0.48 -1.40 -12.21
N ILE A 33 -0.13 -0.12 -12.06
CA ILE A 33 1.19 0.42 -12.41
C ILE A 33 2.31 -0.30 -11.65
N GLY A 34 2.17 -0.47 -10.35
CA GLY A 34 3.18 -1.13 -9.50
C GLY A 34 3.40 -2.61 -9.82
N PHE A 35 2.50 -3.23 -10.60
CA PHE A 35 2.53 -4.65 -10.96
C PHE A 35 2.57 -4.88 -12.48
N ARG A 36 2.78 -3.83 -13.26
CA ARG A 36 2.67 -3.89 -14.73
C ARG A 36 3.80 -4.67 -15.39
N SER A 37 4.97 -4.73 -14.75
CA SER A 37 6.14 -5.47 -15.22
C SER A 37 6.69 -6.38 -14.12
N LYS A 38 7.46 -7.40 -14.51
CA LYS A 38 8.12 -8.30 -13.55
C LYS A 38 9.05 -7.54 -12.60
N SER A 39 9.79 -6.55 -13.09
CA SER A 39 10.71 -5.75 -12.27
C SER A 39 9.98 -4.89 -11.24
N LEU A 40 8.87 -4.24 -11.63
CA LEU A 40 8.04 -3.46 -10.70
C LEU A 40 7.33 -4.36 -9.70
N GLY A 41 6.85 -5.52 -10.12
CA GLY A 41 6.27 -6.52 -9.23
C GLY A 41 7.29 -7.02 -8.19
N LEU A 42 8.52 -7.34 -8.62
CA LEU A 42 9.61 -7.74 -7.72
C LEU A 42 10.01 -6.60 -6.77
N ALA A 43 10.12 -5.36 -7.26
CA ALA A 43 10.41 -4.21 -6.43
C ALA A 43 9.31 -4.00 -5.37
N THR A 44 8.03 -4.11 -5.75
CA THR A 44 6.90 -4.03 -4.83
C THR A 44 6.94 -5.15 -3.79
N ALA A 45 7.24 -6.38 -4.20
CA ALA A 45 7.38 -7.51 -3.28
C ALA A 45 8.57 -7.32 -2.31
N ALA A 46 9.70 -6.82 -2.79
CA ALA A 46 10.87 -6.53 -1.96
C ALA A 46 10.58 -5.41 -0.94
N LEU A 47 9.86 -4.36 -1.34
CA LEU A 47 9.42 -3.30 -0.42
C LEU A 47 8.43 -3.83 0.61
N MET A 48 7.50 -4.71 0.22
CA MET A 48 6.54 -5.32 1.14
C MET A 48 7.24 -6.24 2.14
N LEU A 49 8.25 -7.01 1.69
CA LEU A 49 9.11 -7.79 2.57
C LEU A 49 9.87 -6.88 3.53
N ALA A 50 10.51 -5.82 3.02
CA ALA A 50 11.23 -4.85 3.83
C ALA A 50 10.33 -4.21 4.91
N ALA A 51 9.12 -3.78 4.54
CA ALA A 51 8.14 -3.24 5.49
C ALA A 51 7.72 -4.24 6.57
N SER A 52 7.82 -5.54 6.28
CA SER A 52 7.42 -6.62 7.18
C SER A 52 8.55 -7.12 8.09
N LEU A 53 9.81 -6.75 7.82
CA LEU A 53 10.98 -7.33 8.52
C LEU A 53 10.93 -7.15 10.04
N TYR A 54 10.52 -5.98 10.52
CA TYR A 54 10.39 -5.75 11.96
C TYR A 54 9.40 -6.72 12.62
N TYR A 55 8.23 -6.90 12.00
CA TYR A 55 7.21 -7.83 12.52
C TYR A 55 7.70 -9.27 12.48
N VAL A 56 8.32 -9.69 11.37
CA VAL A 56 8.88 -11.03 11.26
C VAL A 56 9.95 -11.27 12.33
N ALA A 57 10.86 -10.31 12.53
CA ALA A 57 11.87 -10.41 13.58
C ALA A 57 11.25 -10.52 14.98
N MET A 58 10.23 -9.70 15.29
CA MET A 58 9.52 -9.78 16.56
C MET A 58 8.77 -11.10 16.74
N MET A 59 8.10 -11.60 15.71
CA MET A 59 7.44 -12.92 15.75
C MET A 59 8.43 -14.05 15.97
N VAL A 60 9.61 -14.00 15.34
CA VAL A 60 10.67 -14.98 15.54
C VAL A 60 11.20 -14.92 16.98
N ILE A 61 11.47 -13.73 17.52
CA ILE A 61 11.90 -13.55 18.91
C ILE A 61 10.85 -14.12 19.86
N LEU A 62 9.58 -13.73 19.69
CA LEU A 62 8.47 -14.20 20.52
C LEU A 62 8.27 -15.71 20.44
N PHE A 63 8.40 -16.30 19.26
CA PHE A 63 8.33 -17.74 19.08
C PHE A 63 9.42 -18.47 19.85
N PHE A 64 10.67 -17.99 19.79
CA PHE A 64 11.77 -18.62 20.52
C PHE A 64 11.64 -18.41 22.03
N VAL A 65 11.19 -17.25 22.48
CA VAL A 65 10.91 -16.99 23.90
C VAL A 65 9.84 -17.95 24.40
N ASP A 66 8.75 -18.13 23.67
CA ASP A 66 7.68 -19.07 24.02
C ASP A 66 8.17 -20.54 24.05
N LYS A 67 8.83 -21.00 22.99
CA LYS A 67 9.18 -22.42 22.83
C LYS A 67 10.42 -22.88 23.60
N ILE A 68 11.45 -22.05 23.70
CA ILE A 68 12.70 -22.44 24.37
C ILE A 68 12.59 -22.18 25.87
N ALA A 69 12.04 -21.03 26.27
CA ALA A 69 11.99 -20.68 27.69
C ALA A 69 10.87 -21.44 28.42
N GLY A 70 9.78 -21.84 27.76
CA GLY A 70 8.73 -22.66 28.37
C GLY A 70 9.11 -24.10 28.73
N GLY A 71 10.29 -24.58 28.33
CA GLY A 71 10.73 -25.96 28.57
C GLY A 71 11.34 -26.24 29.95
N THR A 72 11.60 -25.20 30.75
CA THR A 72 12.19 -25.34 32.10
C THR A 72 11.57 -24.35 33.09
N PRO A 73 11.51 -24.64 34.40
CA PRO A 73 10.97 -23.71 35.39
C PRO A 73 11.70 -22.36 35.44
N GLN A 74 13.02 -22.37 35.22
CA GLN A 74 13.83 -21.15 35.17
C GLN A 74 13.56 -20.33 33.89
N GLY A 75 13.34 -21.01 32.76
CA GLY A 75 12.96 -20.37 31.51
C GLY A 75 11.56 -19.76 31.56
N GLU A 76 10.59 -20.41 32.19
CA GLU A 76 9.24 -19.83 32.37
C GLU A 76 9.28 -18.49 33.13
N ALA A 77 10.10 -18.40 34.17
CA ALA A 77 10.30 -17.16 34.91
C ALA A 77 10.92 -16.05 34.04
N GLN A 78 11.92 -16.41 33.21
CA GLN A 78 12.54 -15.48 32.26
C GLN A 78 11.54 -15.02 31.19
N MET A 79 10.72 -15.93 30.66
CA MET A 79 9.66 -15.62 29.70
C MET A 79 8.65 -14.62 30.26
N LYS A 80 8.11 -14.87 31.47
CA LYS A 80 7.17 -13.95 32.13
C LYS A 80 7.79 -12.58 32.35
N SER A 81 9.07 -12.52 32.74
CA SER A 81 9.81 -11.26 32.89
C SER A 81 10.00 -10.52 31.56
N PHE A 82 10.28 -11.24 30.46
CA PHE A 82 10.40 -10.64 29.14
C PHE A 82 9.06 -10.09 28.65
N LEU A 83 8.01 -10.91 28.67
CA LEU A 83 6.67 -10.53 28.19
C LEU A 83 6.05 -9.42 29.05
N GLY A 84 6.25 -9.44 30.36
CA GLY A 84 5.75 -8.37 31.26
C GLY A 84 6.40 -7.00 31.04
N ARG A 85 7.54 -6.93 30.34
CA ARG A 85 8.17 -5.67 29.92
C ARG A 85 7.74 -5.23 28.52
N LEU A 86 7.08 -6.11 27.77
CA LEU A 86 6.72 -5.88 26.39
C LEU A 86 5.41 -5.11 26.33
N VAL A 87 5.46 -3.91 25.73
CA VAL A 87 4.27 -3.10 25.49
C VAL A 87 3.79 -3.36 24.05
N TRP A 88 2.65 -4.03 23.90
CA TRP A 88 2.15 -4.52 22.61
C TRP A 88 1.88 -3.41 21.59
N LYS A 89 1.27 -2.30 22.01
CA LYS A 89 1.02 -1.13 21.15
C LYS A 89 2.32 -0.54 20.60
N ASP A 90 3.41 -0.58 21.37
CA ASP A 90 4.69 -0.02 20.97
C ASP A 90 5.35 -0.91 19.91
N GLN A 91 5.18 -2.24 19.98
CA GLN A 91 5.67 -3.14 18.94
C GLN A 91 4.96 -2.89 17.59
N LEU A 92 3.64 -2.68 17.61
CA LEU A 92 2.91 -2.29 16.40
C LEU A 92 3.35 -0.91 15.89
N LEU A 93 3.54 0.06 16.79
CA LEU A 93 4.01 1.40 16.41
C LEU A 93 5.42 1.38 15.82
N HIS A 94 6.33 0.58 16.37
CA HIS A 94 7.68 0.40 15.84
C HIS A 94 7.66 -0.23 14.45
N GLY A 95 6.87 -1.29 14.25
CA GLY A 95 6.72 -1.90 12.93
C GLY A 95 6.09 -0.96 11.91
N PHE A 96 5.08 -0.20 12.32
CA PHE A 96 4.47 0.85 11.50
C PHE A 96 5.49 1.92 11.13
N SER A 97 6.31 2.36 12.09
CA SER A 97 7.36 3.37 11.88
C SER A 97 8.46 2.85 10.95
N PHE A 98 8.89 1.60 11.12
CA PHE A 98 9.86 0.93 10.27
C PHE A 98 9.39 0.82 8.82
N ALA A 99 8.08 0.61 8.62
CA ALA A 99 7.46 0.50 7.30
C ALA A 99 7.32 1.84 6.54
N GLN A 100 7.54 3.00 7.17
CA GLN A 100 7.29 4.30 6.52
C GLN A 100 8.19 4.55 5.30
N LEU A 101 9.48 4.20 5.36
CA LEU A 101 10.38 4.38 4.23
C LEU A 101 10.01 3.45 3.05
N PRO A 102 9.82 2.13 3.22
CA PRO A 102 9.29 1.28 2.17
C PRO A 102 7.95 1.74 1.60
N LEU A 103 7.04 2.22 2.45
CA LEU A 103 5.75 2.76 2.03
C LEU A 103 5.92 3.99 1.12
N LEU A 104 6.81 4.92 1.48
CA LEU A 104 7.14 6.09 0.66
C LEU A 104 7.71 5.69 -0.69
N LEU A 105 8.64 4.73 -0.73
CA LEU A 105 9.20 4.20 -1.98
C LEU A 105 8.13 3.54 -2.85
N PHE A 106 7.19 2.81 -2.23
CA PHE A 106 6.08 2.23 -2.97
C PHE A 106 5.10 3.30 -3.48
N ALA A 107 4.86 4.36 -2.69
CA ALA A 107 4.08 5.52 -3.13
C ALA A 107 4.73 6.20 -4.35
N LEU A 108 6.05 6.36 -4.36
CA LEU A 108 6.78 6.88 -5.52
C LEU A 108 6.57 6.05 -6.78
N ILE A 109 6.66 4.71 -6.68
CA ILE A 109 6.41 3.80 -7.81
C ILE A 109 5.00 3.99 -8.39
N LEU A 110 3.99 4.10 -7.53
CA LEU A 110 2.59 4.21 -7.96
C LEU A 110 2.18 5.61 -8.42
N GLY A 111 2.65 6.63 -7.71
CA GLY A 111 2.06 7.96 -7.72
C GLY A 111 2.90 9.04 -8.40
N ALA A 112 4.23 8.90 -8.49
CA ALA A 112 5.11 9.99 -8.95
C ALA A 112 4.75 10.45 -10.37
N GLY A 113 4.43 9.51 -11.25
CA GLY A 113 4.02 9.79 -12.62
C GLY A 113 2.50 9.89 -12.84
N ALA A 114 1.68 9.73 -11.79
CA ALA A 114 0.25 9.52 -11.95
C ALA A 114 -0.48 10.71 -12.58
N ILE A 115 -0.10 11.94 -12.24
CA ILE A 115 -0.65 13.18 -12.81
C ILE A 115 0.35 13.77 -13.83
N ALA A 116 1.64 13.74 -13.53
CA ALA A 116 2.69 14.27 -14.41
C ALA A 116 2.64 13.69 -15.84
N ASN A 117 2.39 12.38 -15.99
CA ASN A 117 2.30 11.76 -17.31
C ASN A 117 1.03 12.16 -18.07
N ASP A 118 -0.08 12.37 -17.36
CA ASP A 118 -1.33 12.83 -17.98
C ASP A 118 -1.19 14.27 -18.47
N ASN A 119 -0.55 15.14 -17.68
CA ASN A 119 -0.23 16.52 -18.06
C ASN A 119 0.67 16.53 -19.30
N ARG A 120 1.75 15.74 -19.30
CA ARG A 120 2.68 15.62 -20.44
C ARG A 120 1.97 15.19 -21.73
N ALA A 121 1.02 14.27 -21.63
CA ALA A 121 0.29 13.73 -22.77
C ALA A 121 -0.95 14.55 -23.17
N ASN A 122 -1.25 15.67 -22.48
CA ASN A 122 -2.53 16.39 -22.61
C ASN A 122 -3.75 15.47 -22.45
N ALA A 123 -3.62 14.39 -21.67
CA ALA A 123 -4.62 13.34 -21.55
C ALA A 123 -5.90 13.83 -20.87
N LEU A 124 -5.81 14.91 -20.08
CA LEU A 124 -6.97 15.49 -19.41
C LEU A 124 -8.05 15.96 -20.41
N LEU A 125 -7.65 16.46 -21.58
CA LEU A 125 -8.59 16.83 -22.65
C LEU A 125 -9.36 15.61 -23.17
N VAL A 126 -8.70 14.45 -23.25
CA VAL A 126 -9.30 13.18 -23.69
C VAL A 126 -10.21 12.59 -22.60
N TYR A 127 -9.85 12.74 -21.32
CA TYR A 127 -10.71 12.31 -20.22
C TYR A 127 -12.00 13.15 -20.18
N LEU A 128 -11.89 14.47 -20.31
CA LEU A 128 -13.02 15.40 -20.21
C LEU A 128 -13.87 15.50 -21.49
N SER A 129 -13.37 15.01 -22.64
CA SER A 129 -14.18 14.87 -23.86
C SER A 129 -15.12 13.66 -23.80
N LYS A 130 -14.79 12.68 -22.95
CA LYS A 130 -15.70 11.60 -22.54
C LYS A 130 -16.57 12.10 -21.40
N PRO A 131 -17.68 11.40 -21.07
CA PRO A 131 -18.51 11.77 -19.93
C PRO A 131 -17.83 11.45 -18.56
N CYS A 132 -16.56 11.76 -18.39
CA CYS A 132 -15.83 11.68 -17.14
C CYS A 132 -15.74 13.08 -16.54
N THR A 133 -16.17 13.26 -15.28
CA THR A 133 -16.06 14.55 -14.61
C THR A 133 -14.65 14.78 -14.05
N LYS A 134 -14.31 16.04 -13.72
CA LYS A 134 -13.07 16.35 -13.00
C LYS A 134 -12.99 15.61 -11.65
N LEU A 135 -14.13 15.46 -10.96
CA LEU A 135 -14.20 14.72 -9.70
C LEU A 135 -13.94 13.23 -9.90
N ASP A 136 -14.47 12.63 -10.97
CA ASP A 136 -14.19 11.23 -11.29
C ASP A 136 -12.69 10.99 -11.51
N TYR A 137 -12.03 11.92 -12.20
CA TYR A 137 -10.59 11.88 -12.42
C TYR A 137 -9.82 11.98 -11.09
N MET A 138 -10.11 13.00 -10.27
CA MET A 138 -9.41 13.22 -9.00
C MET A 138 -9.60 12.05 -8.03
N LEU A 139 -10.84 11.57 -7.87
CA LEU A 139 -11.14 10.40 -7.04
C LEU A 139 -10.47 9.14 -7.58
N GLY A 140 -10.49 8.93 -8.89
CA GLY A 140 -9.84 7.79 -9.52
C GLY A 140 -8.33 7.76 -9.25
N LYS A 141 -7.65 8.91 -9.41
CA LYS A 141 -6.20 9.01 -9.12
C LYS A 141 -5.90 8.81 -7.64
N PHE A 142 -6.66 9.47 -6.76
CA PHE A 142 -6.48 9.32 -5.31
C PHE A 142 -6.69 7.88 -4.87
N VAL A 143 -7.85 7.28 -5.16
CA VAL A 143 -8.18 5.91 -4.77
C VAL A 143 -7.22 4.90 -5.40
N GLY A 144 -6.78 5.17 -6.64
CA GLY A 144 -5.82 4.36 -7.37
C GLY A 144 -4.45 4.23 -6.70
N VAL A 145 -4.03 5.25 -5.95
CA VAL A 145 -2.79 5.22 -5.14
C VAL A 145 -3.08 4.81 -3.70
N PHE A 146 -4.15 5.34 -3.11
CA PHE A 146 -4.53 5.13 -1.72
C PHE A 146 -4.78 3.65 -1.38
N LEU A 147 -5.56 2.91 -2.16
CA LEU A 147 -5.90 1.52 -1.81
C LEU A 147 -4.69 0.58 -1.84
N PRO A 148 -3.79 0.62 -2.84
CA PRO A 148 -2.53 -0.13 -2.76
C PRO A 148 -1.68 0.23 -1.55
N LEU A 149 -1.53 1.51 -1.21
CA LEU A 149 -0.78 1.94 -0.03
C LEU A 149 -1.42 1.47 1.27
N LEU A 150 -2.75 1.56 1.36
CA LEU A 150 -3.52 1.06 2.48
C LEU A 150 -3.30 -0.45 2.65
N ALA A 151 -3.44 -1.24 1.59
CA ALA A 151 -3.20 -2.67 1.63
C ALA A 151 -1.75 -2.99 2.05
N PHE A 152 -0.78 -2.28 1.47
CA PHE A 152 0.65 -2.45 1.75
C PHE A 152 0.98 -2.30 3.23
N ILE A 153 0.45 -1.26 3.90
CA ILE A 153 0.73 -1.06 5.33
C ILE A 153 -0.18 -1.90 6.23
N THR A 154 -1.41 -2.17 5.81
CA THR A 154 -2.41 -2.87 6.63
C THR A 154 -2.13 -4.36 6.75
N ILE A 155 -1.71 -5.03 5.67
CA ILE A 155 -1.46 -6.48 5.67
C ILE A 155 -0.47 -6.91 6.75
N PRO A 156 0.77 -6.38 6.83
CA PRO A 156 1.73 -6.82 7.85
C PRO A 156 1.30 -6.44 9.27
N ASN A 157 0.65 -5.28 9.43
CA ASN A 157 0.12 -4.82 10.70
C ASN A 157 -0.97 -5.76 11.24
N LEU A 158 -1.97 -6.10 10.41
CA LEU A 158 -3.03 -7.02 10.80
C LEU A 158 -2.50 -8.43 11.03
N PHE A 159 -1.55 -8.90 10.22
CA PHE A 159 -0.93 -10.20 10.42
C PHE A 159 -0.27 -10.30 11.80
N PHE A 160 0.55 -9.31 12.17
CA PHE A 160 1.16 -9.24 13.50
C PHE A 160 0.12 -9.12 14.62
N TYR A 161 -0.93 -8.30 14.42
CA TYR A 161 -2.01 -8.15 15.38
C TYR A 161 -2.73 -9.49 15.65
N PHE A 162 -3.12 -10.22 14.59
CA PHE A 162 -3.78 -11.50 14.74
C PHE A 162 -2.87 -12.56 15.36
N TYR A 163 -1.59 -12.57 14.99
CA TYR A 163 -0.61 -13.44 15.65
C TYR A 163 -0.55 -13.21 17.16
N GLY A 164 -0.47 -11.94 17.59
CA GLY A 164 -0.49 -11.56 19.00
C GLY A 164 -1.79 -11.93 19.70
N ALA A 165 -2.94 -11.63 19.07
CA ALA A 165 -4.26 -11.91 19.63
C ALA A 165 -4.55 -13.40 19.82
N MET A 166 -4.01 -14.26 18.94
CA MET A 166 -4.18 -15.72 19.03
C MET A 166 -3.19 -16.37 19.99
N THR A 167 -1.96 -15.86 20.07
CA THR A 167 -0.86 -16.52 20.80
C THR A 167 -0.68 -15.98 22.22
N PHE A 168 -0.81 -14.66 22.40
CA PHE A 168 -0.41 -13.94 23.62
C PHE A 168 -1.60 -13.33 24.37
N ARG A 169 -2.76 -13.99 24.31
CA ARG A 169 -4.00 -13.49 24.93
C ARG A 169 -3.93 -13.50 26.46
N SER A 170 -3.34 -14.53 27.07
CA SER A 170 -3.17 -14.63 28.53
C SER A 170 -2.14 -13.63 29.07
N GLU A 171 -1.29 -13.11 28.18
CA GLU A 171 -0.13 -12.25 28.42
C GLU A 171 -0.48 -10.78 28.16
N GLY A 172 -1.78 -10.45 28.20
CA GLY A 172 -2.26 -9.07 28.17
C GLY A 172 -2.48 -8.50 26.77
N PHE A 173 -2.20 -9.21 25.66
CA PHE A 173 -2.28 -8.63 24.31
C PHE A 173 -3.60 -7.89 24.02
N LEU A 174 -4.74 -8.49 24.39
CA LEU A 174 -6.06 -7.88 24.21
C LEU A 174 -6.56 -7.12 25.44
N ALA A 175 -6.02 -7.41 26.63
CA ALA A 175 -6.50 -6.85 27.90
C ALA A 175 -5.83 -5.51 28.23
N ASP A 176 -4.54 -5.37 27.90
CA ASP A 176 -3.75 -4.19 28.23
C ASP A 176 -4.12 -2.97 27.38
N ASP A 177 -4.55 -3.19 26.12
CA ASP A 177 -5.05 -2.14 25.23
C ASP A 177 -6.19 -2.66 24.33
N PRO A 178 -7.43 -2.75 24.82
CA PRO A 178 -8.57 -3.23 24.02
C PRO A 178 -8.92 -2.30 22.85
N TRP A 179 -8.39 -1.06 22.84
CA TRP A 179 -8.59 -0.08 21.78
C TRP A 179 -7.54 -0.17 20.67
N LEU A 180 -6.61 -1.12 20.75
CA LEU A 180 -5.51 -1.25 19.81
C LEU A 180 -5.99 -1.43 18.36
N LEU A 181 -6.92 -2.34 18.10
CA LEU A 181 -7.47 -2.55 16.76
C LEU A 181 -8.21 -1.31 16.23
N PRO A 182 -9.14 -0.67 16.98
CA PRO A 182 -9.73 0.62 16.58
C PRO A 182 -8.68 1.70 16.25
N LYS A 183 -7.63 1.85 17.08
CA LYS A 183 -6.54 2.80 16.81
C LYS A 183 -5.84 2.49 15.48
N MET A 184 -5.57 1.22 15.20
CA MET A 184 -4.97 0.78 13.93
C MET A 184 -5.87 1.09 12.73
N LEU A 185 -7.18 0.81 12.85
CA LEU A 185 -8.16 1.10 11.80
C LEU A 185 -8.28 2.58 11.46
N VAL A 186 -7.84 3.48 12.35
CA VAL A 186 -7.78 4.92 12.08
C VAL A 186 -6.41 5.33 11.54
N ILE A 187 -5.32 4.89 12.18
CA ILE A 187 -3.97 5.38 11.86
C ILE A 187 -3.45 4.87 10.50
N LEU A 188 -3.80 3.63 10.12
CA LEU A 188 -3.32 3.02 8.88
C LEU A 188 -3.94 3.69 7.64
N PRO A 189 -5.27 3.91 7.55
CA PRO A 189 -5.84 4.69 6.47
C PRO A 189 -5.38 6.14 6.47
N PHE A 190 -5.22 6.76 7.63
CA PHE A 190 -4.73 8.13 7.71
C PHE A 190 -3.32 8.27 7.11
N SER A 191 -2.40 7.37 7.47
CA SER A 191 -1.05 7.34 6.91
C SER A 191 -1.05 7.07 5.40
N ALA A 192 -1.85 6.11 4.92
CA ALA A 192 -1.96 5.82 3.50
C ALA A 192 -2.54 7.01 2.71
N ALA A 193 -3.55 7.69 3.26
CA ALA A 193 -4.14 8.88 2.67
C ALA A 193 -3.12 10.03 2.60
N LEU A 194 -2.36 10.26 3.68
CA LEU A 194 -1.29 11.26 3.72
C LEU A 194 -0.25 11.01 2.61
N HIS A 195 0.25 9.78 2.48
CA HIS A 195 1.22 9.42 1.45
C HIS A 195 0.64 9.55 0.04
N ALA A 196 -0.61 9.13 -0.18
CA ALA A 196 -1.29 9.27 -1.46
C ALA A 196 -1.47 10.74 -1.85
N SER A 197 -1.91 11.58 -0.92
CA SER A 197 -2.04 13.02 -1.11
C SER A 197 -0.69 13.67 -1.42
N LEU A 198 0.35 13.35 -0.64
CA LEU A 198 1.69 13.89 -0.83
C LEU A 198 2.25 13.54 -2.20
N ILE A 199 2.20 12.27 -2.60
CA ILE A 199 2.79 11.86 -3.87
C ILE A 199 2.02 12.40 -5.07
N LEU A 200 0.69 12.51 -4.99
CA LEU A 200 -0.12 13.11 -6.05
C LEU A 200 0.11 14.62 -6.14
N ALA A 201 0.27 15.31 -5.00
CA ALA A 201 0.65 16.72 -4.98
C ALA A 201 2.00 16.92 -5.68
N ILE A 202 3.02 16.12 -5.32
CA ILE A 202 4.32 16.12 -5.99
C ILE A 202 4.15 15.85 -7.50
N SER A 203 3.39 14.82 -7.89
CA SER A 203 3.14 14.49 -9.29
C SER A 203 2.50 15.65 -10.07
N SER A 204 1.63 16.43 -9.43
CA SER A 204 0.96 17.57 -10.07
C SER A 204 1.89 18.75 -10.36
N LEU A 205 3.02 18.87 -9.63
CA LEU A 205 4.00 19.95 -9.80
C LEU A 205 4.97 19.71 -10.97
N PHE A 206 5.08 18.47 -11.45
CA PHE A 206 6.02 18.11 -12.52
C PHE A 206 5.30 17.96 -13.88
N ASN A 207 5.86 18.60 -14.91
CA ASN A 207 5.41 18.48 -16.30
C ASN A 207 6.10 17.36 -17.09
N GLN A 208 7.04 16.65 -16.46
CA GLN A 208 7.75 15.52 -17.05
C GLN A 208 7.76 14.37 -16.03
N GLY A 209 7.01 13.29 -16.29
CA GLY A 209 7.33 12.00 -15.70
C GLY A 209 8.56 11.43 -16.40
N ARG A 210 9.75 11.97 -16.10
CA ARG A 210 11.02 11.41 -16.59
C ARG A 210 11.76 10.76 -15.43
N GLY A 211 11.92 9.44 -15.54
CA GLY A 211 13.08 8.73 -15.00
C GLY A 211 12.87 7.87 -13.76
N ALA A 212 12.02 6.84 -13.82
CA ALA A 212 12.16 5.63 -12.99
C ALA A 212 11.32 4.47 -13.55
N GLY A 213 11.74 3.87 -14.66
CA GLY A 213 11.18 2.61 -15.14
C GLY A 213 11.08 2.48 -16.65
N ALA A 214 12.16 1.98 -17.27
CA ALA A 214 12.18 1.33 -18.58
C ALA A 214 11.73 2.16 -19.81
N GLU A 215 12.61 3.05 -20.26
CA GLU A 215 12.96 3.09 -21.70
C GLU A 215 14.15 2.15 -21.91
N ALA A 216 13.88 0.84 -21.91
CA ALA A 216 14.78 -0.20 -22.44
C ALA A 216 14.00 -1.52 -22.53
N LEU A 217 13.92 -2.03 -23.77
CA LEU A 217 13.26 -3.25 -24.27
C LEU A 217 11.80 -3.08 -24.72
#